data_AF-A0AAD9XG18-F1
#
_entry.id   AF-A0AAD9XG18-F1
#
_cell.length_a   1.000
_cell.length_b   1.000
_cell.length_c   1.000
_cell.angle_alpha   90.00
_cell.angle_beta   90.00
_cell.angle_gamma   90.00
#
_symmetry.space_group_name_H-M   'P 1'
#
loop_
_entity.id
_entity.type
_entity.pdbx_description
1 polymer ?
#
loop_
_entity_poly.entity_id
_entity_poly.type
_entity_poly.pdbx_seq_one_letter_code
_entity_poly.pdbx_strand_id
1 'polypeptide(L)'
;MSKYPHKKEILPNNGFSLEHLKGTKLGGTVFDELGKRHTAVDLLKAGILNNTLVLLNTTVNKIIIHTNRKGNENRVHSIRFIKSNGMHNSSKIHEAYLNQPNNSSR
;
A
#
# COMPACT_ATOMS: atom_id res chain seq x y z
N MET A 1 -48.53 21.53 -6.55
CA MET A 1 -47.18 21.59 -7.15
C MET A 1 -46.16 21.08 -6.15
N SER A 2 -45.41 20.01 -6.48
CA SER A 2 -44.30 19.52 -5.65
C SER A 2 -43.13 20.51 -5.69
N LYS A 3 -42.62 20.89 -4.52
CA LYS A 3 -41.69 22.02 -4.31
C LYS A 3 -40.22 21.69 -4.61
N TYR A 4 -39.93 20.54 -5.21
CA TYR A 4 -38.58 20.08 -5.50
C TYR A 4 -38.51 19.55 -6.93
N PRO A 5 -37.76 20.18 -7.84
CA PRO A 5 -37.55 19.63 -9.17
C PRO A 5 -36.89 18.26 -9.02
N HIS A 6 -37.49 17.22 -9.62
CA HIS A 6 -36.92 15.89 -9.67
C HIS A 6 -35.51 15.99 -10.28
N LYS A 7 -34.48 15.73 -9.46
CA LYS A 7 -33.09 15.65 -9.91
C LYS A 7 -33.02 14.57 -10.98
N LYS A 8 -32.62 14.93 -12.21
CA LYS A 8 -32.56 13.98 -13.33
C LYS A 8 -31.51 12.92 -12.99
N GLU A 9 -31.95 11.70 -12.68
CA GLU A 9 -31.07 10.57 -12.38
C GLU A 9 -30.28 10.16 -13.64
N ILE A 10 -29.04 9.72 -13.44
CA ILE A 10 -28.22 9.20 -14.52
C ILE A 10 -28.59 7.73 -14.70
N LEU A 11 -29.27 7.42 -15.79
CA LEU A 11 -29.72 6.07 -16.11
C LEU A 11 -28.61 5.22 -16.77
N PRO A 12 -28.64 3.88 -16.58
CA PRO A 12 -29.60 3.12 -15.78
C PRO A 12 -29.37 3.22 -14.27
N ASN A 13 -30.39 2.89 -13.48
CA ASN A 13 -30.21 2.60 -12.06
C ASN A 13 -29.79 1.12 -11.91
N ASN A 14 -28.55 0.88 -11.50
CA ASN A 14 -27.94 -0.44 -11.38
C ASN A 14 -28.14 -1.09 -10.00
N GLY A 15 -28.87 -0.45 -9.08
CA GLY A 15 -29.00 -0.93 -7.70
C GLY A 15 -27.65 -0.99 -6.98
N PHE A 16 -27.41 -2.04 -6.19
CA PHE A 16 -26.11 -2.29 -5.56
C PHE A 16 -25.15 -3.01 -6.52
N SER A 17 -23.95 -2.45 -6.73
CA SER A 17 -22.90 -3.10 -7.52
C SER A 17 -21.50 -2.61 -7.12
N LEU A 18 -20.56 -3.56 -7.02
CA LEU A 18 -19.14 -3.25 -6.84
C LEU A 18 -18.43 -2.92 -8.16
N GLU A 19 -19.01 -3.33 -9.29
CA GLU A 19 -18.42 -3.14 -10.61
C GLU A 19 -18.41 -1.68 -11.04
N HIS A 20 -17.45 -1.31 -11.89
CA HIS A 20 -17.40 0.01 -12.49
C HIS A 20 -18.32 0.06 -13.72
N LEU A 21 -19.58 0.47 -13.50
CA LEU A 21 -20.64 0.53 -14.52
C LEU A 21 -21.09 1.98 -14.77
N LYS A 22 -21.51 2.27 -16.00
CA LYS A 22 -22.20 3.52 -16.34
C LYS A 22 -23.58 3.56 -15.68
N GLY A 23 -24.02 4.76 -15.28
CA GLY A 23 -25.33 4.97 -14.65
C GLY A 23 -25.19 5.29 -13.17
N THR A 24 -26.28 5.13 -12.44
CA THR A 24 -26.34 5.32 -10.98
C THR A 24 -26.23 3.97 -10.27
N LYS A 25 -25.48 3.91 -9.17
CA LYS A 25 -25.35 2.69 -8.35
C LYS A 25 -25.14 3.03 -6.87
N LEU A 26 -25.45 2.06 -6.01
CA LEU A 26 -24.95 1.95 -4.64
C LEU A 26 -23.68 1.10 -4.67
N GLY A 27 -22.56 1.66 -4.21
CA GLY A 27 -21.28 0.97 -4.15
C GLY A 27 -21.03 0.29 -2.80
N GLY A 28 -19.92 -0.44 -2.72
CA GLY A 28 -19.37 -0.88 -1.44
C GLY A 28 -18.73 0.27 -0.67
N THR A 29 -18.60 0.08 0.64
CA THR A 29 -17.90 0.99 1.55
C THR A 29 -16.87 0.20 2.36
N VAL A 30 -15.82 0.88 2.83
CA VAL A 30 -14.87 0.31 3.80
C VAL A 30 -15.31 0.52 5.24
N PHE A 31 -16.46 1.12 5.47
CA PHE A 31 -17.07 1.25 6.80
C PHE A 31 -17.98 0.05 7.09
N ASP A 32 -17.88 -0.52 8.28
CA ASP A 32 -18.82 -1.56 8.73
C ASP A 32 -20.16 -0.96 9.22
N GLU A 33 -21.08 -1.84 9.63
CA GLU A 33 -22.41 -1.47 10.13
C GLU A 33 -22.38 -0.62 11.41
N LEU A 34 -21.27 -0.67 12.16
CA LEU A 34 -21.05 0.12 13.37
C LEU A 34 -20.36 1.46 13.06
N GLY A 35 -20.08 1.75 11.78
CA GLY A 35 -19.40 2.96 11.34
C GLY A 35 -17.88 2.93 11.53
N LYS A 36 -17.27 1.76 11.78
CA LYS A 36 -15.83 1.62 11.88
C LYS A 36 -15.21 1.51 10.49
N ARG A 37 -14.17 2.32 10.24
CA ARG A 37 -13.39 2.24 9.00
C ARG A 37 -12.42 1.06 9.03
N HIS A 38 -12.55 0.18 8.06
CA HIS A 38 -11.56 -0.83 7.71
C HIS A 38 -10.54 -0.27 6.71
N THR A 39 -9.30 -0.72 6.81
CA THR A 39 -8.19 -0.26 5.95
C THR A 39 -7.32 -1.41 5.50
N ALA A 40 -6.38 -1.15 4.58
CA ALA A 40 -5.40 -2.14 4.15
C ALA A 40 -4.59 -2.75 5.32
N VAL A 41 -4.46 -2.05 6.44
CA VAL A 41 -3.79 -2.56 7.65
C VAL A 41 -4.51 -3.77 8.24
N ASP A 42 -5.83 -3.89 8.08
CA ASP A 42 -6.56 -5.08 8.55
C ASP A 42 -6.12 -6.36 7.84
N LEU A 43 -5.63 -6.26 6.59
CA LEU A 43 -5.11 -7.41 5.84
C LEU A 43 -3.77 -7.92 6.39
N LEU A 44 -3.05 -7.13 7.19
CA LEU A 44 -1.84 -7.64 7.86
C LEU A 44 -2.16 -8.79 8.81
N LYS A 45 -3.38 -8.84 9.35
CA LYS A 45 -3.86 -9.95 10.21
C LYS A 45 -4.01 -11.26 9.45
N ALA A 46 -4.18 -11.21 8.13
CA ALA A 46 -4.28 -12.39 7.29
C ALA A 46 -2.91 -12.95 6.84
N GLY A 47 -1.81 -12.24 7.13
CA GLY A 47 -0.45 -12.64 6.77
C GLY A 47 0.23 -13.57 7.78
N ILE A 48 1.43 -14.07 7.42
CA ILE A 48 2.29 -14.82 8.34
C ILE A 48 3.00 -13.83 9.27
N LEU A 49 2.45 -13.64 10.47
CA LEU A 49 2.92 -12.65 11.44
C LEU A 49 4.40 -12.86 11.82
N ASN A 50 4.83 -14.11 11.99
CA ASN A 50 6.20 -14.42 12.42
C ASN A 50 7.28 -14.05 11.39
N ASN A 51 6.90 -13.88 10.12
CA ASN A 51 7.82 -13.51 9.03
C ASN A 51 7.59 -12.08 8.53
N THR A 52 6.73 -11.31 9.20
CA THR A 52 6.36 -9.95 8.79
C THR A 52 6.83 -8.94 9.83
N LEU A 53 7.74 -8.05 9.44
CA LEU A 53 8.19 -6.94 10.27
C LEU A 53 7.66 -5.62 9.72
N VAL A 54 6.89 -4.89 10.53
CA VAL A 54 6.38 -3.56 10.19
C VAL A 54 7.17 -2.49 10.94
N LEU A 55 7.89 -1.66 10.20
CA LEU A 55 8.65 -0.54 10.76
C LEU A 55 7.86 0.77 10.61
N LEU A 56 7.36 1.29 11.73
CA LEU A 56 6.69 2.58 11.79
C LEU A 56 7.70 3.75 11.81
N ASN A 57 7.22 4.95 11.49
CA ASN A 57 8.00 6.19 11.53
C ASN A 57 9.32 6.09 10.75
N THR A 58 9.24 5.43 9.59
CA THR A 58 10.39 5.06 8.78
C THR A 58 10.18 5.54 7.35
N THR A 59 11.18 6.26 6.81
CA THR A 59 11.16 6.79 5.44
C THR A 59 12.22 6.09 4.62
N VAL A 60 11.82 5.40 3.55
CA VAL A 60 12.77 4.84 2.57
C VAL A 60 13.40 5.99 1.78
N ASN A 61 14.73 6.03 1.72
CA ASN A 61 15.50 7.10 1.09
C ASN A 61 16.13 6.65 -0.24
N LYS A 62 16.72 5.45 -0.28
CA LYS A 62 17.40 4.96 -1.50
C LYS A 62 17.14 3.48 -1.74
N ILE A 63 17.13 3.12 -3.02
CA ILE A 63 17.24 1.74 -3.49
C ILE A 63 18.70 1.54 -3.93
N ILE A 64 19.35 0.48 -3.44
CA ILE A 64 20.74 0.14 -3.75
C ILE A 64 20.71 -0.99 -4.79
N ILE A 65 21.30 -0.73 -5.96
CA ILE A 65 21.34 -1.64 -7.10
C ILE A 65 22.79 -2.05 -7.33
N HIS A 66 23.01 -3.35 -7.50
CA HIS A 66 24.28 -3.90 -7.94
C HIS A 66 24.21 -4.28 -9.41
N THR A 67 25.28 -3.97 -10.14
CA THR A 67 25.47 -4.40 -11.52
C THR A 67 26.50 -5.52 -11.54
N ASN A 68 26.24 -6.59 -12.28
CA ASN A 68 27.21 -7.65 -12.44
C ASN A 68 28.46 -7.16 -13.22
N ARG A 69 29.57 -7.92 -13.16
CA ARG A 69 30.82 -7.54 -13.84
C ARG A 69 30.68 -7.39 -15.37
N LYS A 70 29.66 -8.01 -15.97
CA LYS A 70 29.38 -7.94 -17.41
C LYS A 70 28.54 -6.71 -17.79
N GLY A 71 28.08 -5.91 -16.83
CA GLY A 71 27.30 -4.70 -17.06
C GLY A 71 25.88 -4.92 -17.59
N ASN A 72 25.44 -6.18 -17.73
CA ASN A 72 24.21 -6.52 -18.43
C ASN A 72 23.04 -6.88 -17.51
N GLU A 73 23.26 -6.90 -16.18
CA GLU A 73 22.23 -7.22 -15.22
C GLU A 73 22.30 -6.30 -14.00
N ASN A 74 21.20 -5.60 -13.75
CA ASN A 74 20.99 -4.77 -12.57
C ASN A 74 20.03 -5.49 -11.62
N ARG A 75 20.47 -5.72 -10.38
CA ARG A 75 19.65 -6.31 -9.32
C ARG A 75 19.54 -5.37 -8.14
N VAL A 76 18.34 -5.23 -7.61
CA VAL A 76 18.16 -4.59 -6.30
C VAL A 76 18.85 -5.46 -5.27
N HIS A 77 19.71 -4.84 -4.46
CA HIS A 77 20.45 -5.51 -3.40
C HIS A 77 19.84 -5.21 -2.03
N SER A 78 19.52 -3.93 -1.80
CA SER A 78 18.98 -3.46 -0.53
C SER A 78 18.22 -2.16 -0.69
N ILE A 79 17.52 -1.78 0.37
CA ILE A 79 17.00 -0.43 0.55
C ILE A 79 17.71 0.24 1.71
N ARG A 80 17.86 1.56 1.64
CA ARG A 80 18.29 2.40 2.74
C ARG A 80 17.09 3.20 3.24
N PHE A 81 16.85 3.16 4.54
CA PHE A 81 15.77 3.90 5.18
C PHE A 81 16.26 4.67 6.40
N ILE A 82 15.50 5.70 6.74
CA ILE A 82 15.71 6.54 7.92
C ILE A 82 14.60 6.20 8.91
N LYS A 83 14.97 5.80 10.12
CA LYS A 83 14.03 5.61 11.22
C LYS A 83 14.09 6.83 12.14
N SER A 84 12.97 7.52 12.34
CA SER A 84 12.91 8.56 13.36
C SER A 84 12.80 7.91 14.73
N ASN A 85 13.55 8.42 15.70
CA ASN A 85 13.59 7.91 17.08
C ASN A 85 12.86 8.83 18.07
N GLY A 86 12.07 9.80 17.57
CA GLY A 86 11.33 10.75 18.40
C GLY A 86 12.18 11.84 19.06
N MET A 87 13.51 11.80 18.91
CA MET A 87 14.43 12.81 19.44
C MET A 87 14.73 13.84 18.34
N HIS A 88 14.54 15.13 18.66
CA HIS A 88 14.81 16.22 17.73
C HIS A 88 16.24 16.10 17.17
N ASN A 89 16.37 16.07 15.83
CA ASN A 89 17.61 16.02 15.05
C ASN A 89 18.42 14.70 15.02
N SER A 90 17.94 13.58 15.60
CA SER A 90 18.65 12.30 15.46
C SER A 90 17.88 11.29 14.61
N SER A 91 18.04 11.38 13.29
CA SER A 91 17.58 10.36 12.35
C SER A 91 18.66 9.30 12.16
N LYS A 92 18.37 8.01 12.43
CA LYS A 92 19.33 6.92 12.20
C LYS A 92 19.08 6.26 10.85
N ILE A 93 20.15 6.10 10.08
CA ILE A 93 20.14 5.42 8.79
C ILE A 93 20.33 3.91 9.00
N HIS A 94 19.53 3.13 8.30
CA HIS A 94 19.55 1.68 8.31
C HIS A 94 19.47 1.13 6.87
N GLU A 95 19.92 -0.11 6.69
CA GLU A 95 19.79 -0.84 5.42
C GLU A 95 19.08 -2.17 5.66
N ALA A 96 18.22 -2.55 4.71
CA ALA A 96 17.55 -3.86 4.68
C ALA A 96 17.88 -4.56 3.36
N TYR A 97 18.37 -5.78 3.45
CA TYR A 97 18.88 -6.56 2.32
C TYR A 97 17.83 -7.56 1.85
N LEU A 98 17.78 -7.78 0.52
CA LEU A 98 17.02 -8.88 -0.04
C LEU A 98 17.76 -10.21 0.23
N ASN A 99 16.99 -11.27 0.49
CA ASN A 99 17.55 -12.62 0.56
C ASN A 99 18.18 -12.97 -0.78
N GLN A 100 19.47 -13.31 -0.76
CA GLN A 100 20.17 -13.73 -1.97
C GLN A 100 19.92 -15.22 -2.23
N PRO A 101 19.62 -15.63 -3.47
CA PRO A 101 19.62 -17.04 -3.80
C PRO A 101 21.03 -17.61 -3.61
N ASN A 102 21.13 -18.82 -3.07
CA ASN A 102 22.41 -19.48 -2.71
C ASN A 102 23.45 -19.56 -3.85
N ASN A 103 23.05 -19.31 -5.10
CA ASN A 103 23.88 -19.41 -6.29
C ASN A 103 24.24 -18.04 -6.92
N SER A 104 24.07 -16.92 -6.21
CA SER A 104 24.49 -15.62 -6.75
C SER A 104 26.00 -15.43 -6.63
N SER A 105 26.72 -15.50 -7.74
CA SER A 105 28.13 -15.11 -7.83
C SER A 105 28.30 -13.65 -7.40
N ARG A 106 29.16 -13.42 -6.42
CA ARG A 106 29.50 -12.11 -5.85
C ARG A 106 30.43 -11.28 -6.76
#